data_AF-A0A2G1UL64-F1
#
_entry.id   AF-A0A2G1UL64-F1
#
_cell.length_a   1.000
_cell.length_b   1.000
_cell.length_c   1.000
_cell.angle_alpha   90.00
_cell.angle_beta   90.00
_cell.angle_gamma   90.00
#
_symmetry.space_group_name_H-M   'P 1'
#
loop_
_entity.id
_entity.type
_entity.pdbx_description
1 polymer ?
#
loop_
_entity_poly.entity_id
_entity_poly.type
_entity_poly.pdbx_seq_one_letter_code
_entity_poly.pdbx_strand_id
1 'polypeptide(L)' 'MDKYPEGLPRPERQRDVNLDHHDSVRCHVQQRLCDEVAQLEKRIETLRLTRSPHAAIMISAYERMVDRKRGFMKSWDLPD' A
#
# COMPACT_ATOMS: atom_id res chain seq x y z
N MET A 1 -40.31 -8.04 -49.94
CA MET A 1 -39.64 -6.80 -50.40
C MET A 1 -40.53 -5.66 -49.91
N ASP A 2 -40.10 -4.70 -49.09
CA ASP A 2 -38.84 -3.97 -49.16
C ASP A 2 -38.27 -3.60 -47.79
N LYS A 3 -36.95 -3.40 -47.84
CA LYS A 3 -35.98 -3.16 -46.77
C LYS A 3 -36.24 -1.84 -46.04
N TYR A 4 -36.18 -1.85 -44.71
CA TYR A 4 -35.86 -0.64 -43.95
C TYR A 4 -34.33 -0.45 -43.92
N PRO A 5 -33.81 0.73 -44.29
CA PRO A 5 -32.41 1.09 -44.10
C PRO A 5 -32.18 1.70 -42.72
N GLU A 6 -30.96 2.17 -42.49
CA GLU A 6 -30.43 2.86 -41.30
C GLU A 6 -30.02 1.99 -40.11
N GLY A 7 -28.70 1.89 -39.97
CA GLY A 7 -28.02 1.34 -38.82
C GLY A 7 -28.29 2.15 -37.55
N LEU A 8 -28.46 1.41 -36.46
CA LEU A 8 -28.21 1.92 -35.13
C LEU A 8 -26.96 1.21 -34.61
N PRO A 9 -25.89 1.93 -34.22
CA PRO A 9 -24.81 1.29 -33.48
C PRO A 9 -25.44 0.74 -32.20
N ARG A 10 -25.34 -0.59 -32.04
CA ARG A 10 -25.68 -1.27 -30.78
C ARG A 10 -25.08 -0.44 -29.64
N PRO A 11 -25.84 -0.04 -28.62
CA PRO A 11 -25.25 0.68 -27.49
C PRO A 11 -24.18 -0.23 -26.93
N GLU A 12 -22.92 0.15 -27.14
CA GLU A 12 -21.79 -0.45 -26.49
C GLU A 12 -22.15 -0.39 -25.02
N ARG A 13 -22.34 -1.56 -24.39
CA ARG A 13 -22.48 -1.64 -22.94
C ARG A 13 -21.26 -0.91 -22.40
N GLN A 14 -21.49 0.31 -21.95
CA GLN A 14 -20.50 1.14 -21.31
C GLN A 14 -19.97 0.25 -20.19
N ARG A 15 -18.74 -0.25 -20.35
CA ARG A 15 -18.14 -1.06 -19.31
C ARG A 15 -18.06 -0.09 -18.14
N ASP A 16 -18.80 -0.36 -17.08
CA ASP A 16 -18.60 0.32 -15.80
C ASP A 16 -17.20 -0.08 -15.33
N VAL A 17 -16.21 0.63 -15.84
CA VAL A 17 -14.82 0.50 -15.41
C VAL A 17 -14.76 1.27 -14.10
N ASN A 18 -15.03 0.56 -13.00
CA ASN A 18 -14.86 1.09 -11.67
C ASN A 18 -13.35 1.23 -11.39
N LEU A 19 -12.82 2.42 -11.70
CA LEU A 19 -11.42 2.79 -11.46
C LEU A 19 -11.10 2.94 -9.96
N ASP A 20 -12.11 2.98 -9.08
CA ASP A 20 -11.90 3.18 -7.65
C ASP A 20 -11.54 1.87 -6.91
N HIS A 21 -11.68 0.71 -7.55
CA HIS A 21 -11.33 -0.61 -6.98
C HIS A 21 -9.89 -1.01 -7.34
N HIS A 22 -8.91 -0.31 -6.76
CA HIS A 22 -7.50 -0.68 -6.85
C HIS A 22 -7.05 -1.53 -5.65
N ASP A 23 -7.82 -2.56 -5.32
CA ASP A 23 -7.47 -3.49 -4.22
C ASP A 23 -6.07 -4.09 -4.41
N SER A 24 -5.65 -4.33 -5.66
CA SER A 24 -4.28 -4.79 -5.96
C SER A 24 -3.22 -3.79 -5.50
N VAL A 25 -3.46 -2.49 -5.66
CA VAL A 25 -2.55 -1.43 -5.22
C VAL A 25 -2.59 -1.33 -3.69
N ARG A 26 -3.77 -1.39 -3.07
CA ARG A 26 -3.91 -1.36 -1.61
C ARG A 26 -3.20 -2.54 -0.94
N CYS A 27 -3.42 -3.76 -1.45
CA CYS A 27 -2.74 -4.96 -0.99
C CYS A 27 -1.23 -4.87 -1.20
N HIS A 28 -0.77 -4.38 -2.36
CA HIS A 28 0.65 -4.21 -2.62
C HIS A 28 1.30 -3.22 -1.64
N VAL A 29 0.66 -2.05 -1.45
CA VAL A 29 1.13 -1.02 -0.50
C VAL A 29 1.15 -1.58 0.92
N GLN A 30 0.10 -2.28 1.35
CA GLN A 30 0.04 -2.92 2.66
C GLN A 30 1.20 -3.89 2.84
N GLN A 31 1.39 -4.84 1.92
CA GLN A 31 2.45 -5.84 2.01
C GLN A 31 3.83 -5.18 2.09
N ARG A 32 4.08 -4.17 1.26
CA ARG A 32 5.32 -3.39 1.28
C ARG A 32 5.54 -2.68 2.62
N LEU A 33 4.49 -2.11 3.21
CA LEU A 33 4.58 -1.46 4.51
C LEU A 33 4.86 -2.45 5.64
N CYS A 34 4.19 -3.61 5.64
CA CYS A 34 4.44 -4.68 6.60
C CYS A 34 5.88 -5.19 6.51
N ASP A 35 6.38 -5.46 5.30
CA ASP A 35 7.76 -5.93 5.07
C ASP A 35 8.78 -4.90 5.57
N GLU A 36 8.56 -3.61 5.28
CA GLU A 36 9.45 -2.53 5.69
C GLU A 36 9.41 -2.30 7.21
N VAL A 37 8.24 -2.42 7.86
CA VAL A 37 8.12 -2.37 9.33
C VAL A 37 8.90 -3.53 9.95
N ALA A 38 8.70 -4.76 9.48
CA ALA A 38 9.40 -5.93 10.00
C ALA A 38 10.92 -5.81 9.84
N GLN A 39 11.39 -5.26 8.71
CA GLN A 39 12.81 -5.02 8.49
C GLN A 39 13.39 -3.97 9.46
N LEU A 40 12.66 -2.88 9.70
CA LEU A 40 13.06 -1.83 10.65
C LEU A 40 13.13 -2.37 12.08
N GLU A 41 12.14 -3.17 12.50
CA GLU A 41 12.10 -3.78 13.82
C GLU A 41 13.28 -4.75 14.04
N LYS A 42 13.56 -5.61 13.05
CA LYS A 42 14.75 -6.49 13.07
C LYS A 42 16.05 -5.68 13.16
N ARG A 43 16.12 -4.53 12.49
CA ARG A 43 17.30 -3.66 12.55
C ARG A 43 17.44 -3.00 13.93
N ILE A 44 16.34 -2.57 14.54
CA ILE A 44 16.31 -2.04 15.92
C ILE A 44 16.81 -3.11 16.90
N GLU A 45 16.33 -4.34 16.79
CA GLU A 45 16.77 -5.45 17.64
C GLU A 45 18.28 -5.69 17.53
N THR A 46 18.80 -5.73 16.30
CA THR A 46 20.25 -5.86 16.04
C THR A 46 21.03 -4.70 16.68
N LEU A 47 20.53 -3.47 16.56
CA LEU A 47 21.17 -2.29 17.14
C LEU A 47 21.16 -2.31 18.67
N ARG A 48 20.10 -2.83 19.31
CA ARG A 48 20.01 -2.97 20.77
C ARG A 48 21.07 -3.93 21.32
N LEU A 49 21.49 -4.92 20.53
CA LEU A 49 22.57 -5.84 20.88
C LEU A 49 23.97 -5.26 20.60
N THR A 50 24.06 -4.16 19.85
CA THR A 50 25.33 -3.57 19.44
C THR A 50 25.86 -2.60 20.50
N ARG A 51 27.14 -2.72 20.88
CA ARG A 51 27.83 -1.78 21.78
C ARG A 51 28.37 -0.55 21.04
N SER A 52 27.49 0.19 20.37
CA SER A 52 27.86 1.44 19.67
C SER A 52 27.21 2.65 20.34
N PRO A 53 27.96 3.74 20.61
CA PRO A 53 27.38 4.97 21.17
C PRO A 53 26.32 5.60 20.26
N HIS A 54 26.38 5.34 18.94
CA HIS A 54 25.42 5.87 17.97
C HIS A 54 24.15 5.01 17.83
N ALA A 55 24.11 3.83 18.48
CA ALA A 55 22.97 2.91 18.38
C ALA A 55 21.67 3.56 18.86
N ALA A 56 21.69 4.31 19.97
CA ALA A 56 20.51 4.95 20.52
C ALA A 56 19.86 5.95 19.54
N ILE A 57 20.68 6.72 18.81
CA ILE A 57 20.20 7.69 17.82
C ILE A 57 19.57 6.97 16.62
N MET A 58 20.20 5.90 16.12
CA MET A 58 19.66 5.10 15.02
C MET A 58 18.36 4.38 15.41
N ILE A 59 18.31 3.81 16.62
CA ILE A 59 17.09 3.18 17.16
C ILE A 59 15.96 4.20 17.19
N SER A 60 16.19 5.38 17.76
CA SER A 60 15.18 6.45 17.83
C SER A 60 14.74 6.94 16.45
N ALA A 61 15.62 6.89 15.44
CA ALA A 61 15.27 7.21 14.07
C ALA A 61 14.38 6.13 13.44
N TYR A 62 14.72 4.86 13.62
CA TYR A 62 13.94 3.74 13.08
C TYR A 62 12.59 3.56 13.78
N GLU A 63 12.52 3.75 15.09
CA GLU A 63 11.25 3.75 15.84
C GLU A 63 10.28 4.80 15.27
N ARG A 64 10.76 6.02 15.02
CA ARG A 64 9.95 7.07 14.35
C ARG A 64 9.52 6.68 12.94
N MET A 65 10.33 5.92 12.19
CA MET A 65 9.93 5.43 10.86
C MET A 65 8.83 4.36 10.97
N VAL A 66 8.93 3.46 11.94
CA VAL A 66 7.91 2.45 12.24
C VAL A 66 6.59 3.12 12.62
N ASP A 67 6.63 4.10 13.54
CA ASP A 67 5.43 4.83 13.97
C ASP A 67 4.73 5.53 12.81
N ARG A 68 5.49 6.15 11.91
CA ARG A 68 4.94 6.80 10.71
C ARG A 68 4.31 5.79 9.76
N LYS A 69 4.92 4.62 9.56
CA LYS A 69 4.39 3.57 8.67
C LYS A 69 3.11 2.96 9.24
N ARG A 70 3.11 2.61 10.53
CA ARG A 70 1.90 2.14 11.24
C ARG A 70 0.80 3.20 11.26
N GLY A 71 1.17 4.46 11.49
CA GLY A 71 0.24 5.58 11.41
C GLY A 71 -0.38 5.74 10.02
N PHE A 72 0.43 5.59 8.97
CA PHE A 72 -0.07 5.59 7.59
C PHE A 72 -1.05 4.43 7.34
N MET A 73 -0.69 3.20 7.73
CA MET A 73 -1.57 2.03 7.59
C MET A 73 -2.93 2.27 8.26
N LYS A 74 -2.92 2.78 9.50
CA LYS A 74 -4.14 3.15 10.23
C LYS A 74 -4.96 4.24 9.52
N SER A 75 -4.30 5.29 9.03
CA SER A 75 -4.98 6.38 8.32
C SER A 75 -5.60 5.97 6.99
N TRP A 76 -5.13 4.86 6.41
CA TRP A 76 -5.58 4.32 5.14
C TRP A 76 -6.52 3.11 5.29
N ASP A 77 -6.94 2.78 6.52
CA ASP A 77 -7.72 1.58 6.84
C ASP A 77 -7.08 0.29 6.29
N LEU A 78 -5.75 0.21 6.37
CA LEU A 78 -4.99 -0.99 6.05
C LEU A 78 -4.81 -1.83 7.34
N PRO A 79 -5.01 -3.16 7.28
CA PRO A 79 -4.77 -4.04 8.43
C PRO A 79 -3.30 -3.99 8.89
N ASP A 80 -3.08 -4.02 10.21
CA ASP A 80 -1.78 -4.17 10.88
C ASP A 80 -1.22 -5.60 10.73
#